data_AF-E1LKR6-F1
#
_entry.id   AF-E1LKR6-F1
#
_cell.length_a   1.000
_cell.length_b   1.000
_cell.length_c   1.000
_cell.angle_alpha   90.00
_cell.angle_beta   90.00
_cell.angle_gamma   90.00
#
_symmetry.space_group_name_H-M   'P 1'
#
loop_
_entity.id
_entity.type
_entity.pdbx_description
1 polymer ?
#
loop_
_entity_poly.entity_id
_entity_poly.type
_entity_poly.pdbx_seq_one_letter_code
_entity_poly.pdbx_strand_id
1 'polypeptide(L)'
;MDQYKKLLDDADSETTNLEERYEKYAKAQAWLTDSSLLMPTASSGGSPVVSNVVPFSKPYSQVGIKGDPYIFKGMKLQKDIVTTKEYEEALKKWQKEKLESNGKYQKELEKHIK
;
A
#
# COMPACT_ATOMS: atom_id res chain seq x y z
N MET A 1 17.80 -13.39 4.57
CA MET A 1 17.59 -12.81 3.23
C MET A 1 18.46 -13.48 2.16
N ASP A 2 19.69 -13.90 2.47
CA ASP A 2 20.58 -14.56 1.49
C ASP A 2 20.01 -15.85 0.90
N GLN A 3 19.24 -16.61 1.69
CA GLN A 3 18.57 -17.82 1.22
C GLN A 3 17.44 -17.53 0.22
N TYR A 4 16.62 -16.51 0.48
CA TYR A 4 15.59 -16.03 -0.47
C TYR A 4 16.22 -15.53 -1.77
N LYS A 5 17.32 -14.77 -1.66
CA LYS A 5 18.04 -14.26 -2.83
C LYS A 5 18.57 -15.39 -3.70
N LYS A 6 19.17 -16.43 -3.11
CA LYS A 6 19.60 -17.62 -3.83
C LYS A 6 18.45 -18.36 -4.54
N LEU A 7 17.29 -18.48 -3.88
CA LEU A 7 16.11 -19.11 -4.47
C LEU A 7 15.54 -18.30 -5.65
N LEU A 8 15.59 -16.97 -5.57
CA LEU A 8 15.23 -16.09 -6.68
C LEU A 8 16.22 -16.16 -7.83
N ASP A 9 17.53 -16.11 -7.55
CA ASP A 9 18.57 -16.18 -8.57
C ASP A 9 18.51 -17.52 -9.33
N ASP A 10 18.22 -18.63 -8.63
CA ASP A 10 17.98 -19.95 -9.26
C ASP A 10 16.72 -19.96 -10.13
N ALA A 11 15.61 -19.35 -9.68
CA ALA A 11 14.41 -19.20 -10.48
C ALA A 11 14.63 -18.31 -11.72
N ASP A 12 15.37 -17.21 -11.58
CA ASP A 12 15.69 -16.29 -12.68
C ASP A 12 16.66 -16.91 -13.69
N SER A 13 17.53 -17.81 -13.25
CA SER A 13 18.45 -18.54 -14.13
C SER A 13 17.76 -19.54 -15.05
N GLU A 14 16.56 -20.02 -14.68
CA GLU A 14 15.77 -20.92 -15.51
C GLU A 14 15.02 -20.15 -16.60
N THR A 15 15.54 -20.19 -17.82
CA THR A 15 14.97 -19.47 -18.98
C THR A 15 14.42 -20.42 -20.06
N THR A 16 14.64 -21.72 -19.87
CA THR A 16 14.37 -22.77 -20.86
C THR A 16 13.05 -23.47 -20.59
N ASN A 17 12.76 -23.77 -19.32
CA ASN A 17 11.52 -24.44 -18.92
C ASN A 17 10.67 -23.53 -18.03
N LEU A 18 9.52 -23.09 -18.55
CA LEU A 18 8.61 -22.19 -17.86
C LEU A 18 7.95 -22.85 -16.63
N GLU A 19 7.68 -24.15 -16.68
CA GLU A 19 7.04 -24.89 -15.59
C GLU A 19 7.99 -25.05 -14.41
N GLU A 20 9.23 -25.46 -14.67
CA GLU A 20 10.28 -25.53 -13.65
C GLU A 20 10.60 -24.16 -13.05
N ARG A 21 10.59 -23.11 -13.88
CA ARG A 21 10.75 -21.73 -13.40
C ARG A 21 9.64 -21.35 -12.40
N TYR A 22 8.38 -21.66 -12.69
CA TYR A 22 7.28 -21.37 -11.78
C TYR A 22 7.34 -22.17 -10.49
N GLU A 23 7.75 -23.44 -10.55
CA GLU A 23 7.99 -24.24 -9.34
C GLU A 23 9.11 -23.64 -8.45
N LYS A 24 10.19 -23.14 -9.05
CA LYS A 24 11.27 -22.46 -8.31
C LYS A 24 10.78 -21.18 -7.62
N TYR A 25 9.97 -20.35 -8.29
CA TYR A 25 9.35 -19.19 -7.63
C TYR A 25 8.38 -19.57 -6.52
N ALA A 26 7.61 -20.66 -6.68
CA ALA A 26 6.72 -21.14 -5.63
C ALA A 26 7.51 -21.53 -4.36
N LYS A 27 8.68 -22.16 -4.52
CA LYS A 27 9.59 -22.46 -3.38
C LYS A 27 10.13 -21.20 -2.71
N ALA A 28 10.49 -20.17 -3.50
CA ALA A 28 10.92 -18.88 -2.95
C ALA A 28 9.81 -18.19 -2.14
N GLN A 29 8.57 -18.24 -2.64
CA GLN A 29 7.39 -17.66 -1.97
C GLN A 29 7.00 -18.45 -0.71
N ALA A 30 7.10 -19.78 -0.73
CA ALA A 30 6.88 -20.63 0.45
C ALA A 30 7.87 -20.30 1.56
N TRP A 31 9.17 -20.18 1.23
CA TRP A 31 10.19 -19.77 2.22
C TRP A 31 9.90 -18.40 2.82
N LEU A 32 9.45 -17.43 2.00
CA LEU A 32 9.07 -16.10 2.49
C LEU A 32 7.88 -16.18 3.47
N THR A 33 6.89 -17.00 3.15
CA THR A 33 5.71 -17.21 4.00
C THR A 33 6.08 -17.91 5.31
N ASP A 34 6.86 -18.98 5.24
CA ASP A 34 7.34 -19.74 6.41
C ASP A 34 8.24 -18.89 7.32
N SER A 35 9.01 -17.97 6.73
CA SER A 35 9.86 -17.04 7.49
C SER A 35 9.07 -16.00 8.29
N SER A 36 7.74 -15.89 8.10
CA SER A 36 6.85 -14.92 8.75
C SER A 36 7.32 -13.44 8.67
N LEU A 37 8.22 -13.13 7.75
CA LEU A 37 8.70 -11.76 7.55
C LEU A 37 7.60 -10.83 7.03
N LEU A 38 6.65 -11.39 6.27
CA LEU A 38 5.51 -10.69 5.71
C LEU A 38 4.28 -11.62 5.74
N MET A 39 3.21 -11.21 6.42
CA MET A 39 1.89 -11.83 6.29
C MET A 39 1.06 -11.00 5.31
N PRO A 40 0.91 -11.43 4.04
CA PRO A 40 0.10 -10.69 3.09
C PRO A 40 -1.37 -10.75 3.50
N THR A 41 -1.96 -9.59 3.82
CA THR A 41 -3.36 -9.49 4.29
C THR A 41 -4.34 -9.20 3.16
N ALA A 42 -3.88 -8.60 2.06
CA ALA A 42 -4.70 -8.31 0.88
C ALA A 42 -3.84 -8.24 -0.38
N SER A 43 -4.38 -8.74 -1.49
CA SER A 43 -3.87 -8.47 -2.84
C SER A 43 -4.73 -7.37 -3.44
N SER A 44 -4.14 -6.21 -3.74
CA SER A 44 -4.87 -5.11 -4.35
C SER A 44 -4.84 -5.25 -5.88
N GLY A 45 -6.01 -5.41 -6.50
CA GLY A 45 -6.15 -5.33 -7.95
C GLY A 45 -6.22 -3.88 -8.45
N GLY A 46 -5.91 -3.66 -9.73
CA GLY A 46 -6.11 -2.37 -10.40
C GLY A 46 -7.55 -2.21 -10.89
N SER A 47 -8.49 -1.91 -10.00
CA SER A 47 -9.85 -1.55 -10.40
C SER A 47 -9.90 -0.06 -10.75
N PRO A 48 -10.37 0.34 -11.94
CA PRO A 48 -10.55 1.74 -12.26
C PRO A 48 -11.64 2.34 -11.36
N VAL A 49 -11.35 3.47 -10.74
CA VAL A 49 -12.30 4.22 -9.89
C VAL A 49 -12.61 5.52 -10.59
N VAL A 50 -13.90 5.78 -10.85
CA VAL A 50 -14.39 7.09 -11.30
C VAL A 50 -15.05 7.77 -10.11
N SER A 51 -14.56 8.95 -9.75
CA SER A 51 -15.04 9.70 -8.60
C SER A 51 -15.04 11.21 -8.86
N ASN A 52 -16.09 11.88 -8.36
CA ASN A 52 -16.18 13.34 -8.27
C ASN A 52 -15.86 13.83 -6.85
N VAL A 53 -15.30 12.97 -6.01
CA VAL A 53 -14.89 13.34 -4.64
C VAL A 53 -13.44 13.78 -4.67
N VAL A 54 -13.16 14.93 -4.08
CA VAL A 54 -11.79 15.46 -3.94
C VAL A 54 -10.92 14.41 -3.25
N PRO A 55 -9.80 13.98 -3.87
CA PRO A 55 -8.92 12.96 -3.31
C PRO A 55 -8.46 13.31 -1.90
N PHE A 56 -8.33 12.28 -1.04
CA PHE A 56 -7.86 12.41 0.36
C PHE A 56 -8.72 13.30 1.28
N SER A 57 -9.90 13.76 0.85
CA SER A 57 -10.82 14.52 1.71
C SER A 57 -11.64 13.64 2.66
N LYS A 58 -11.85 12.37 2.30
CA LYS A 58 -12.62 11.43 3.11
C LYS A 58 -11.86 11.06 4.39
N PRO A 59 -12.52 11.00 5.57
CA PRO A 59 -11.90 10.46 6.77
C PRO A 59 -11.48 9.00 6.56
N TYR A 60 -10.21 8.71 6.85
CA TYR A 60 -9.68 7.35 6.88
C TYR A 60 -9.66 6.84 8.31
N SER A 61 -10.15 5.62 8.52
CA SER A 61 -10.03 4.93 9.80
C SER A 61 -9.84 3.44 9.55
N GLN A 62 -8.82 2.85 10.19
CA GLN A 62 -8.52 1.43 10.09
C GLN A 62 -9.48 0.57 10.94
N VAL A 63 -10.14 1.17 11.95
CA VAL A 63 -11.04 0.47 12.87
C VAL A 63 -12.36 1.22 13.04
N GLY A 64 -13.46 0.47 13.04
CA GLY A 64 -14.81 1.00 13.22
C GLY A 64 -15.43 1.64 11.98
N ILE A 65 -16.68 2.11 12.12
CA ILE A 65 -17.52 2.56 11.00
C ILE A 65 -17.11 3.91 10.40
N LYS A 66 -16.13 4.62 10.97
CA LYS A 66 -15.77 5.97 10.54
C LYS A 66 -15.07 6.02 9.16
N GLY A 67 -14.56 4.89 8.68
CA GLY A 67 -14.00 4.73 7.33
C GLY A 67 -14.98 4.16 6.29
N ASP A 68 -16.20 3.83 6.72
CA ASP A 68 -17.18 3.12 5.90
C ASP A 68 -17.56 3.93 4.62
N PRO A 69 -17.75 3.29 3.45
CA PRO A 69 -18.28 3.93 2.23
C PRO A 69 -19.47 4.86 2.46
N TYR A 70 -20.33 4.60 3.46
CA TYR A 70 -21.53 5.39 3.72
C TYR A 70 -21.32 6.62 4.62
N ILE A 71 -20.09 6.95 5.02
CA ILE A 71 -19.79 8.15 5.82
C ILE A 71 -19.46 9.33 4.90
N PHE A 72 -20.42 10.25 4.75
CA PHE A 72 -20.30 11.46 3.93
C PHE A 72 -19.68 12.67 4.64
N LYS A 73 -19.48 12.58 5.96
CA LYS A 73 -18.97 13.69 6.75
C LYS A 73 -17.51 13.99 6.39
N GLY A 74 -17.24 15.22 5.94
CA GLY A 74 -15.91 15.68 5.53
C GLY A 74 -15.56 15.43 4.06
N MET A 75 -16.42 14.71 3.31
CA MET A 75 -16.23 14.55 1.87
C MET A 75 -16.52 15.86 1.14
N LYS A 76 -15.59 16.28 0.28
CA LYS A 76 -15.76 17.42 -0.61
C LYS A 76 -16.05 16.92 -2.02
N LEU A 77 -17.18 17.34 -2.58
CA LEU A 77 -17.53 17.06 -3.97
C LEU A 77 -16.96 18.16 -4.88
N GLN A 78 -16.43 17.75 -6.02
CA GLN A 78 -16.05 18.63 -7.13
C GLN A 78 -17.03 18.45 -8.29
N LYS A 79 -17.14 19.48 -9.14
CA LYS A 79 -18.06 19.49 -10.28
C LYS A 79 -17.59 18.55 -11.39
N ASP A 80 -16.28 18.51 -11.61
CA ASP A 80 -15.64 17.74 -12.67
C ASP A 80 -15.07 16.42 -12.14
N ILE A 81 -14.91 15.44 -13.03
CA ILE A 81 -14.31 14.14 -12.68
C ILE A 81 -12.85 14.35 -12.31
N VAL A 82 -12.37 13.67 -11.26
CA VAL A 82 -10.97 13.70 -10.88
C VAL A 82 -10.11 13.15 -12.01
N THR A 83 -9.19 13.98 -12.53
CA THR A 83 -8.19 13.55 -13.50
C THR A 83 -7.01 12.89 -12.82
N THR A 84 -6.26 12.05 -13.55
CA THR A 84 -5.06 11.37 -13.02
C THR A 84 -4.03 12.36 -12.49
N LYS A 85 -3.86 13.51 -13.16
CA LYS A 85 -2.91 14.56 -12.75
C LYS A 85 -3.31 15.18 -11.42
N GLU A 86 -4.58 15.54 -11.26
CA GLU A 86 -5.10 16.11 -10.01
C GLU A 86 -4.99 15.10 -8.86
N TYR A 87 -5.23 13.82 -9.13
CA TYR A 87 -5.05 12.76 -8.13
C TYR A 87 -3.58 12.63 -7.70
N GLU A 88 -2.64 12.59 -8.65
CA GLU A 88 -1.21 12.49 -8.36
C GLU A 88 -0.68 13.69 -7.57
N GLU A 89 -1.12 14.91 -7.92
CA GLU A 89 -0.76 16.13 -7.18
C GLU A 89 -1.32 16.11 -5.76
N ALA A 90 -2.58 15.73 -5.60
CA ALA A 90 -3.21 15.57 -4.30
C ALA A 90 -2.51 14.47 -3.46
N LEU A 91 -2.09 13.37 -4.09
CA LEU A 91 -1.37 12.27 -3.44
C LEU A 91 0.00 12.72 -2.95
N LYS A 92 0.76 13.43 -3.78
CA LYS A 92 2.08 13.98 -3.37
C LYS A 92 1.94 14.95 -2.22
N LYS A 93 0.94 15.84 -2.27
CA LYS A 93 0.65 16.77 -1.18
C LYS A 93 0.28 16.03 0.10
N TRP A 94 -0.64 15.07 0.01
CA TRP A 94 -1.07 14.27 1.15
C TRP A 94 0.08 13.46 1.77
N GLN A 95 0.94 12.85 0.96
CA GLN A 95 2.12 12.13 1.45
C GLN A 95 3.09 13.05 2.21
N LYS A 96 3.33 14.27 1.69
CA LYS A 96 4.17 15.26 2.37
C LYS A 96 3.57 15.68 3.71
N GLU A 97 2.29 16.03 3.74
CA GLU A 97 1.58 16.40 4.96
C GLU A 97 1.56 15.24 5.98
N LYS A 98 1.39 14.01 5.52
CA LYS A 98 1.44 12.80 6.36
C LYS A 98 2.82 12.59 6.97
N LEU A 99 3.90 12.76 6.20
CA LEU A 99 5.27 12.66 6.69
C LEU A 99 5.56 13.74 7.75
N GLU A 100 5.14 14.98 7.50
CA GLU A 100 5.30 16.08 8.45
C GLU A 100 4.50 15.85 9.74
N SER A 101 3.25 15.39 9.61
CA SER A 101 2.37 15.05 10.75
C SER A 101 2.94 13.91 11.59
N ASN A 102 3.34 12.81 10.94
CA ASN A 102 3.95 11.67 11.62
C ASN A 102 5.26 12.04 12.31
N GLY A 103 6.10 12.86 11.66
CA GLY A 103 7.35 13.33 12.25
C GLY A 103 7.13 14.22 13.48
N LYS A 104 6.09 15.07 13.48
CA LYS A 104 5.69 15.85 14.67
C LYS A 104 5.22 14.92 15.80
N TYR A 105 4.32 13.99 15.48
CA TYR A 105 3.79 13.05 16.45
C TYR A 105 4.89 12.18 17.09
N GLN A 106 5.85 11.73 16.30
CA GLN A 106 6.97 10.93 16.80
C GLN A 106 7.88 11.72 17.75
N LYS A 107 8.13 13.00 17.46
CA LYS A 107 8.86 13.91 18.37
C LYS A 107 8.08 14.23 19.64
N GLU A 108 6.75 14.33 19.57
CA GLU A 108 5.91 14.52 20.75
C GLU A 108 5.84 13.26 21.61
N LEU A 109 5.76 12.08 20.98
CA LEU A 109 5.79 10.80 21.66
C LEU A 109 7.11 10.59 22.41
N GLU A 110 8.25 10.90 21.79
CA GLU A 110 9.57 10.85 22.44
C GLU A 110 9.66 11.75 23.69
N LYS A 111 8.96 12.89 23.70
CA LYS A 111 8.89 13.78 24.87
C LYS A 111 7.98 13.25 25.97
N HIS A 112 7.01 12.39 25.63
CA HIS A 112 6.03 11.85 26.57
C HIS A 112 6.46 10.50 27.17
N ILE A 113 7.41 9.78 26.57
CA ILE A 113 7.99 8.54 27.13
C ILE A 113 9.13 8.88 28.12
N LYS A 114 8.93 9.87 28.99
CA LYS A 114 9.90 10.24 30.04
C LYS A 114 9.34 10.02 31.43
#